data_AF-A0A7S0FXK9-F1
#
_entry.id   AF-A0A7S0FXK9-F1
#
_cell.length_a   1.000
_cell.length_b   1.000
_cell.length_c   1.000
_cell.angle_alpha   90.00
_cell.angle_beta   90.00
_cell.angle_gamma   90.00
#
_symmetry.space_group_name_H-M   'P 1'
#
loop_
_entity.id
_entity.type
_entity.pdbx_description
1 polymer ?
#
loop_
_entity_poly.entity_id
_entity_poly.type
_entity_poly.pdbx_seq_one_letter_code
_entity_poly.pdbx_strand_id
1 'polypeptide(L)'
;EHRRKELRESQRLRELCESMDINGNGTIERDEFIVNIQNGKLRAHLEVWGLHITDAKLFYEMLRTSADDVREALDISDFVAGCMRLRGAASILDVQMVMHCMKTQNDRLIQFFLSGEYRFNQLGNNPTG
;
A
#
# COMPACT_ATOMS: atom_id res chain seq x y z
N GLU A 1 27.78 -3.72 -5.72
CA GLU A 1 27.70 -4.00 -4.25
C GLU A 1 26.29 -3.81 -3.67
N HIS A 2 25.53 -2.79 -4.09
CA HIS A 2 24.16 -2.51 -3.67
C HIS A 2 23.22 -3.74 -3.72
N ARG A 3 23.16 -4.41 -4.87
CA ARG A 3 22.30 -5.60 -5.08
C ARG A 3 22.57 -6.75 -4.11
N ARG A 4 23.83 -6.97 -3.69
CA ARG A 4 24.18 -8.00 -2.69
C ARG A 4 23.73 -7.60 -1.29
N LYS A 5 23.72 -6.30 -0.98
CA LYS A 5 23.22 -5.78 0.30
C LYS A 5 21.71 -5.92 0.38
N GLU A 6 20.99 -5.57 -0.69
CA GLU A 6 19.53 -5.74 -0.79
C GLU A 6 19.12 -7.20 -0.64
N LEU A 7 19.82 -8.12 -1.30
CA LEU A 7 19.53 -9.56 -1.20
C LEU A 7 19.62 -10.05 0.25
N ARG A 8 20.71 -9.69 0.95
CA ARG A 8 20.90 -10.08 2.36
C ARG A 8 19.82 -9.53 3.29
N GLU A 9 19.41 -8.28 3.07
CA GLU A 9 18.35 -7.66 3.86
C GLU A 9 17.00 -8.32 3.60
N SER A 10 16.68 -8.62 2.33
CA SER A 10 15.46 -9.39 2.00
C SER A 10 15.47 -10.80 2.58
N GLN A 11 16.63 -11.44 2.68
CA GLN A 11 16.78 -12.75 3.29
C GLN A 11 16.48 -12.71 4.79
N ARG A 12 17.03 -11.71 5.50
CA ARG A 12 16.75 -11.50 6.93
C ARG A 12 15.28 -11.21 7.20
N LEU A 13 14.63 -10.46 6.32
CA LEU A 13 13.19 -10.24 6.41
C LEU A 13 12.42 -11.54 6.29
N ARG A 14 12.76 -12.34 5.28
CA ARG A 14 12.13 -13.61 5.02
C ARG A 14 12.26 -14.55 6.22
N GLU A 15 13.46 -14.69 6.78
CA GLU A 15 13.71 -15.51 7.98
C GLU A 15 12.87 -15.03 9.19
N LEU A 16 12.72 -13.71 9.35
CA LEU A 16 11.86 -13.15 10.39
C LEU A 16 10.39 -13.52 10.16
N CYS A 17 9.89 -13.36 8.93
CA CYS A 17 8.53 -13.70 8.55
C CYS A 17 8.23 -15.19 8.69
N GLU A 18 9.17 -16.05 8.30
CA GLU A 18 9.08 -17.51 8.50
C GLU A 18 9.03 -17.87 9.99
N SER A 19 9.70 -17.11 10.87
CA SER A 19 9.59 -17.30 12.32
C SER A 19 8.24 -16.86 12.91
N MET A 20 7.43 -16.12 12.15
CA MET A 20 6.10 -15.66 12.54
C MET A 20 4.97 -16.53 12.00
N ASP A 21 5.23 -17.27 10.93
CA ASP A 21 4.31 -18.23 10.33
C ASP A 21 4.20 -19.46 11.23
N ILE A 22 3.27 -19.42 12.18
CA ILE A 22 3.12 -20.46 13.22
C ILE A 22 2.57 -21.75 12.59
N ASN A 23 1.73 -21.64 11.57
CA ASN A 23 1.09 -22.77 10.93
C ASN A 23 1.93 -23.36 9.77
N GLY A 24 3.00 -22.69 9.36
CA GLY A 24 3.94 -23.13 8.33
C GLY A 24 3.34 -23.16 6.94
N ASN A 25 2.29 -22.37 6.68
CA ASN A 25 1.58 -22.37 5.41
C ASN A 25 2.23 -21.47 4.34
N GLY A 26 3.30 -20.75 4.69
CA GLY A 26 4.03 -19.83 3.82
C GLY A 26 3.38 -18.46 3.67
N THR A 27 2.34 -18.17 4.47
CA THR A 27 1.57 -16.93 4.44
C THR A 27 1.59 -16.28 5.82
N ILE A 28 1.28 -14.98 5.86
CA ILE A 28 1.08 -14.24 7.08
C ILE A 28 -0.39 -13.87 7.12
N GLU A 29 -1.12 -14.42 8.07
CA GLU A 29 -2.51 -14.03 8.29
C GLU A 29 -2.59 -12.66 8.95
N ARG A 30 -3.71 -11.95 8.75
CA ARG A 30 -3.91 -10.60 9.28
C ARG A 30 -3.69 -10.54 10.80
N ASP A 31 -4.23 -11.51 11.53
CA ASP A 31 -4.17 -11.50 12.99
C ASP A 31 -2.77 -11.86 13.49
N GLU A 32 -2.05 -12.77 12.80
CA GLU A 32 -0.64 -13.06 13.05
C GLU A 32 0.23 -11.82 12.84
N PHE A 33 -0.01 -11.07 11.76
CA PHE A 33 0.69 -9.82 11.49
C PHE A 33 0.48 -8.79 12.62
N ILE A 34 -0.78 -8.56 13.00
CA ILE A 34 -1.14 -7.59 14.04
C ILE A 34 -0.49 -7.95 15.39
N VAL A 35 -0.58 -9.22 15.79
CA VAL A 35 0.02 -9.70 17.04
C VAL A 35 1.54 -9.53 17.02
N ASN A 36 2.21 -9.85 15.91
CA ASN A 36 3.66 -9.69 15.80
C ASN A 36 4.13 -8.23 15.77
N ILE A 37 3.34 -7.32 15.21
CA ILE A 37 3.57 -5.87 15.32
C ILE A 37 3.41 -5.40 16.77
N GLN A 38 2.36 -5.86 17.46
CA GLN A 38 2.09 -5.51 18.87
C GLN A 38 3.16 -6.05 19.82
N ASN A 39 3.68 -7.25 19.55
CA ASN A 39 4.78 -7.86 20.29
C ASN A 39 6.15 -7.17 20.06
N GLY A 40 6.21 -6.15 19.19
CA GLY A 40 7.35 -5.26 19.02
C GLY A 40 8.52 -5.80 18.19
N LYS A 41 8.68 -7.13 18.04
CA LYS A 41 9.80 -7.73 17.30
C LYS A 41 9.78 -7.35 15.81
N LEU A 42 8.63 -7.51 15.15
CA LEU A 42 8.46 -7.15 13.74
C LEU A 42 8.48 -5.63 13.56
N ARG A 43 7.83 -4.90 14.47
CA ARG A 43 7.80 -3.44 14.46
C ARG A 43 9.21 -2.85 14.49
N ALA A 44 10.05 -3.29 15.43
CA ALA A 44 11.42 -2.80 15.55
C ALA A 44 12.26 -3.05 14.29
N HIS A 45 12.07 -4.20 13.63
CA HIS A 45 12.77 -4.50 12.37
C HIS A 45 12.32 -3.60 11.22
N LEU A 46 11.01 -3.35 11.11
CA LEU A 46 10.45 -2.47 10.09
C LEU A 46 10.88 -1.01 10.32
N GLU A 47 10.98 -0.57 11.57
CA GLU A 47 11.51 0.76 11.92
C GLU A 47 12.97 0.94 11.51
N VAL A 48 13.82 -0.08 11.65
CA VAL A 48 15.22 -0.06 11.16
C VAL A 48 15.29 0.14 9.64
N TRP A 49 14.25 -0.26 8.90
CA TRP A 49 14.14 -0.02 7.46
C TRP A 49 13.38 1.26 7.09
N GLY A 50 13.08 2.11 8.07
CA GLY A 50 12.37 3.37 7.84
C GLY A 50 10.86 3.20 7.60
N LEU A 51 10.31 2.02 7.88
CA LEU A 51 8.88 1.74 7.78
C LEU A 51 8.24 1.95 9.15
N HIS A 52 7.72 3.16 9.37
CA HIS A 52 6.99 3.51 10.58
C HIS A 52 5.51 3.13 10.45
N ILE A 53 5.14 2.03 11.10
CA ILE A 53 3.76 1.54 11.09
C ILE A 53 2.97 2.23 12.21
N THR A 54 2.07 3.12 11.80
CA THR A 54 1.09 3.79 12.67
C THR A 54 -0.19 2.96 12.81
N ASP A 55 -0.66 2.38 11.71
CA ASP A 55 -1.82 1.49 11.66
C ASP A 55 -1.44 0.16 11.00
N ALA A 56 -1.36 -0.89 11.82
CA ALA A 56 -0.99 -2.23 11.36
C ALA A 56 -2.05 -2.85 10.44
N LYS A 57 -3.34 -2.55 10.65
CA LYS A 57 -4.43 -3.08 9.82
C LYS A 57 -4.37 -2.49 8.42
N LEU A 58 -4.27 -1.15 8.36
CA LEU A 58 -4.17 -0.44 7.09
C LEU A 58 -2.90 -0.84 6.32
N PHE A 59 -1.77 -1.00 7.02
CA PHE A 59 -0.52 -1.41 6.40
C PHE A 59 -0.61 -2.82 5.79
N TYR A 60 -1.18 -3.78 6.53
CA TYR A 60 -1.41 -5.13 6.03
C TYR A 60 -2.30 -5.12 4.79
N GLU A 61 -3.41 -4.39 4.83
CA GLU A 61 -4.35 -4.31 3.71
C GLU A 61 -3.73 -3.63 2.47
N MET A 62 -2.91 -2.60 2.66
CA MET A 62 -2.15 -1.96 1.58
C MET A 62 -1.17 -2.94 0.92
N LEU A 63 -0.45 -3.75 1.71
CA LEU A 63 0.43 -4.77 1.16
C LEU A 63 -0.35 -5.86 0.41
N ARG A 64 -1.45 -6.34 0.99
CA ARG A 64 -2.34 -7.36 0.39
C ARG A 64 -2.93 -6.89 -0.93
N THR A 65 -3.45 -5.67 -1.00
CA THR A 65 -4.05 -5.11 -2.22
C THR A 65 -3.04 -4.78 -3.31
N SER A 66 -1.75 -4.68 -2.95
CA SER A 66 -0.65 -4.52 -3.91
C SER A 66 -0.13 -5.83 -4.48
N ALA A 67 -0.56 -6.98 -3.95
CA ALA A 67 -0.25 -8.28 -4.51
C ALA A 67 -1.17 -8.58 -5.70
N ASP A 68 -0.64 -9.25 -6.73
CA ASP A 68 -1.40 -9.62 -7.93
C ASP A 68 -2.40 -10.76 -7.67
N ASP A 69 -2.40 -11.36 -6.48
CA ASP A 69 -3.24 -12.49 -6.11
C ASP A 69 -4.49 -12.06 -5.33
N VAL A 70 -5.59 -12.78 -5.52
CA VAL A 70 -6.91 -12.53 -4.91
C VAL A 70 -7.03 -13.17 -3.52
N ARG A 71 -5.94 -13.71 -2.98
CA ARG A 71 -5.94 -14.44 -1.71
C ARG A 71 -6.24 -13.52 -0.51
N GLU A 72 -6.85 -14.12 0.51
CA GLU A 72 -7.12 -13.43 1.79
C GLU A 72 -5.87 -13.28 2.66
N ALA A 73 -4.93 -14.21 2.52
CA ALA A 73 -3.65 -14.22 3.23
C ALA A 73 -2.53 -13.60 2.38
N LEU A 74 -1.56 -12.98 3.04
CA LEU A 74 -0.43 -12.36 2.38
C LEU A 74 0.74 -13.35 2.33
N ASP A 75 1.17 -13.75 1.13
CA ASP A 75 2.33 -14.63 0.97
C ASP A 75 3.59 -13.94 1.53
N ILE A 76 4.46 -14.71 2.20
CA ILE A 76 5.71 -14.17 2.77
C ILE A 76 6.58 -13.51 1.67
N SER A 77 6.59 -14.06 0.46
CA SER A 77 7.29 -13.45 -0.67
C SER A 77 6.77 -12.06 -1.02
N ASP A 78 5.45 -11.88 -0.99
CA ASP A 78 4.78 -10.63 -1.36
C ASP A 78 4.94 -9.60 -0.25
N PHE A 79 4.86 -10.02 1.00
CA PHE A 79 5.20 -9.17 2.15
C PHE A 79 6.65 -8.67 2.07
N VAL A 80 7.61 -9.57 1.82
CA VAL A 80 9.02 -9.21 1.71
C VAL A 80 9.25 -8.26 0.54
N ALA A 81 8.68 -8.56 -0.63
CA ALA A 81 8.78 -7.71 -1.80
C ALA A 81 8.15 -6.33 -1.56
N GLY A 82 6.98 -6.27 -0.93
CA GLY A 82 6.29 -5.05 -0.56
C GLY A 82 7.10 -4.18 0.40
N CYS A 83 7.66 -4.76 1.47
CA CYS A 83 8.53 -4.03 2.39
C CYS A 83 9.80 -3.53 1.70
N MET A 84 10.41 -4.33 0.83
CA MET A 84 11.60 -3.92 0.07
C MET A 84 11.30 -2.78 -0.92
N ARG A 85 10.10 -2.75 -1.52
CA ARG A 85 9.63 -1.61 -2.34
C ARG A 85 9.44 -0.36 -1.49
N LEU A 86 8.77 -0.47 -0.35
CA LEU A 86 8.44 0.66 0.53
C LEU A 86 9.67 1.25 1.24
N ARG A 87 10.71 0.44 1.48
CA ARG A 87 11.99 0.89 2.05
C ARG A 87 12.68 1.93 1.16
N GLY A 88 12.44 1.92 -0.15
CA GLY A 88 12.88 2.99 -1.02
C GLY A 88 12.13 4.26 -0.64
N ALA A 89 12.80 5.21 0.01
CA ALA A 89 12.19 6.52 0.25
C ALA A 89 11.71 7.06 -1.10
N ALA A 90 10.40 7.26 -1.24
CA ALA A 90 9.87 8.01 -2.36
C ALA A 90 10.59 9.35 -2.36
N SER A 91 11.20 9.72 -3.49
CA SER A 91 11.85 11.01 -3.57
C SER A 91 10.80 12.10 -3.37
N ILE A 92 11.23 13.28 -2.91
CA ILE A 92 10.34 14.44 -2.81
C ILE A 92 9.66 14.70 -4.16
N LEU A 93 10.36 14.44 -5.28
CA LEU A 93 9.81 14.56 -6.61
C LEU A 93 8.65 13.57 -6.88
N ASP A 94 8.78 12.31 -6.45
CA ASP A 94 7.72 11.31 -6.59
C ASP A 94 6.45 11.74 -5.84
N VAL A 95 6.62 12.27 -4.63
CA VAL A 95 5.50 12.79 -3.81
C VAL A 95 4.84 13.99 -4.49
N GLN A 96 5.64 14.94 -5.02
CA GLN A 96 5.12 16.09 -5.77
C GLN A 96 4.37 15.66 -7.04
N MET A 97 4.85 14.63 -7.73
CA MET A 97 4.20 14.10 -8.94
C MET A 97 2.84 13.47 -8.61
N VAL A 98 2.72 12.71 -7.51
CA VAL A 98 1.44 12.17 -7.04
C VAL A 98 0.48 13.30 -6.68
N MET A 99 0.93 14.32 -5.94
CA MET A 99 0.08 15.48 -5.59
C MET A 99 -0.40 16.24 -6.84
N HIS A 100 0.46 16.41 -7.84
CA HIS A 100 0.07 17.01 -9.12
C HIS A 100 -0.98 16.18 -9.86
N CYS A 101 -0.80 14.85 -9.89
CA CYS A 101 -1.76 13.92 -10.48
C CYS A 101 -3.13 14.01 -9.78
N MET A 102 -3.16 13.97 -8.44
CA MET A 102 -4.38 14.12 -7.64
C MET A 102 -5.09 15.45 -7.93
N LYS A 103 -4.36 16.56 -7.98
CA LYS A 103 -4.94 17.87 -8.31
C LYS A 103 -5.58 17.86 -9.70
N THR A 104 -4.86 17.31 -10.68
CA THR A 104 -5.37 17.21 -12.06
C THR A 104 -6.62 16.33 -12.15
N GLN A 105 -6.67 15.22 -11.41
CA GLN A 105 -7.86 14.37 -11.34
C GLN A 105 -9.04 15.11 -10.69
N ASN A 106 -8.80 15.83 -9.60
CA ASN A 106 -9.84 16.62 -8.93
C ASN A 106 -10.38 17.74 -9.84
N ASP A 107 -9.51 18.46 -10.55
CA ASP A 107 -9.91 19.50 -11.50
C ASP A 107 -10.77 18.91 -12.62
N ARG A 108 -10.41 17.73 -13.14
CA ARG A 108 -11.21 17.02 -14.14
C ARG A 108 -12.57 16.57 -13.60
N LEU A 109 -12.62 16.09 -12.36
CA LEU A 109 -13.89 15.72 -11.71
C LEU A 109 -14.79 16.95 -11.58
N ILE A 110 -14.28 18.08 -11.13
CA ILE A 110 -15.06 19.33 -11.03
C ILE A 110 -15.60 19.75 -12.40
N GLN A 111 -14.76 19.74 -13.44
CA GLN A 111 -15.20 20.08 -14.80
C GLN A 111 -16.28 19.13 -15.32
N PHE A 112 -16.15 17.83 -15.04
CA PHE A 112 -17.16 16.85 -15.38
C PHE A 112 -18.50 17.12 -14.65
N PHE A 113 -18.47 17.39 -13.34
CA PHE A 113 -19.68 17.71 -12.59
C PHE A 113 -20.35 19.00 -13.07
N LEU A 114 -19.59 20.09 -13.25
CA LEU A 114 -20.14 21.37 -13.71
C LEU A 114 -20.73 21.27 -15.12
N SER A 115 -20.06 20.56 -16.03
CA SER A 115 -20.59 20.32 -17.38
C SER A 115 -21.82 19.42 -17.36
N GLY A 116 -21.89 18.45 -16.45
CA GLY A 116 -23.07 17.61 -16.20
C GLY A 116 -24.26 18.41 -15.70
N GLU A 117 -24.09 19.22 -14.66
CA GLU A 117 -25.15 20.08 -14.11
C GLU A 117 -25.64 21.11 -15.13
N TYR A 118 -24.73 21.72 -15.89
CA TYR A 118 -25.10 22.66 -16.95
C TYR A 118 -25.96 21.99 -18.02
N ARG A 119 -25.60 20.78 -18.46
CA ARG A 119 -26.37 20.01 -19.44
C ARG A 119 -27.73 19.55 -18.89
N PHE A 120 -27.79 19.17 -17.62
CA PHE A 120 -29.04 18.77 -16.96
C PHE A 120 -30.01 19.94 -16.83
N ASN A 121 -29.53 21.12 -16.42
CA ASN A 121 -30.35 22.33 -16.31
C ASN A 121 -30.86 22.84 -17.67
N GLN A 122 -30.06 22.70 -18.74
CA GLN A 122 -30.49 23.03 -20.11
C GLN A 122 -31.63 22.12 -20.60
N LEU A 123 -31.66 20.85 -20.17
CA LEU A 123 -32.74 19.92 -20.53
C LEU A 123 -34.03 20.19 -19.74
N GLY A 124 -33.93 20.64 -18.48
CA GLY A 124 -35.09 20.99 -17.66
C GLY A 124 -35.77 22.33 -18.01
N ASN A 125 -35.03 23.24 -18.65
CA ASN A 125 -35.53 24.56 -19.08
C ASN A 125 -36.04 24.61 -20.53
N ASN A 126 -36.09 23.47 -21.24
CA ASN A 126 -36.77 23.41 -22.53
C ASN A 126 -38.27 23.26 -22.27
N PRO A 127 -39.11 24.30 -22.53
CA PRO A 127 -40.54 24.12 -22.43
C PRO A 127 -40.93 23.09 -23.50
N THR A 128 -41.43 21.94 -23.06
CA THR A 128 -42.13 21.00 -23.93
C THR A 128 -43.24 21.77 -24.63
N GLY A 129 -43.06 22.01 -25.93
CA GLY A 129 -44.13 22.40 -26.84
C GLY A 129 -45.06 21.23 -27.11
#